data_AF-A0A6A5A7Y9-F1
#
_entry.id   AF-A0A6A5A7Y9-F1
#
_cell.length_a   1.000
_cell.length_b   1.000
_cell.length_c   1.000
_cell.angle_alpha   90.00
_cell.angle_beta   90.00
_cell.angle_gamma   90.00
#
_symmetry.space_group_name_H-M   'P 1'
#
loop_
_entity.id
_entity.type
_entity.pdbx_description
1 polymer ?
#
loop_
_entity_poly.entity_id
_entity_poly.type
_entity_poly.pdbx_seq_one_letter_code
_entity_poly.pdbx_strand_id
1 'polypeptide(L)'
;MSFDFYGKRLATCSSDRKIKIWEIIDGQWQLQYEWTAHQASVWKVAWGHPEFGQIVASCSFDRTVIVWEESLSKPPSAAPLPSHGSMSLTHHPSDSGPSQSQPWTLQAQLTDSRESVHDVKFAPRHLGLRLATASADGYIRMYEAANPMNLSEWTLPENFLADAEGATCLSWNSSRFDIPM
;
A
#
# COMPACT_ATOMS: atom_id res chain seq x y z
N MET A 1 7.22 -9.20 3.55
CA MET A 1 7.83 -7.91 3.91
C MET A 1 8.33 -7.20 2.65
N SER A 2 8.43 -5.87 2.68
CA SER A 2 9.00 -5.07 1.58
C SER A 2 9.56 -3.76 2.13
N PHE A 3 10.71 -3.33 1.61
CA PHE A 3 11.22 -1.97 1.83
C PHE A 3 10.55 -0.99 0.87
N ASP A 4 10.44 0.27 1.30
CA ASP A 4 10.11 1.39 0.44
C ASP A 4 11.27 1.69 -0.54
N PHE A 5 11.04 2.60 -1.47
CA PHE A 5 12.03 2.96 -2.49
C PHE A 5 13.34 3.51 -1.90
N TYR A 6 13.27 4.18 -0.75
CA TYR A 6 14.43 4.81 -0.12
C TYR A 6 15.13 3.91 0.91
N GLY A 7 14.58 2.73 1.21
CA GLY A 7 15.10 1.83 2.24
C GLY A 7 14.98 2.36 3.67
N LYS A 8 14.14 3.37 3.89
CA LYS A 8 13.91 3.99 5.21
C LYS A 8 12.69 3.43 5.93
N ARG A 9 11.78 2.82 5.18
CA ARG A 9 10.54 2.25 5.71
C ARG A 9 10.42 0.79 5.30
N LEU A 10 9.91 -0.02 6.21
CA LEU A 10 9.69 -1.45 6.03
C LEU A 10 8.21 -1.75 6.28
N ALA A 11 7.56 -2.40 5.32
CA ALA A 11 6.25 -2.97 5.48
C ALA A 11 6.38 -4.46 5.81
N THR A 12 5.69 -4.89 6.86
CA THR A 12 5.55 -6.30 7.24
C THR A 12 4.08 -6.70 7.27
N CYS A 13 3.80 -7.95 6.96
CA CYS A 13 2.45 -8.51 6.93
C CYS A 13 2.48 -9.92 7.55
N SER A 14 1.37 -10.38 8.10
CA SER A 14 1.34 -11.61 8.91
C SER A 14 -0.02 -12.33 8.82
N SER A 15 -0.04 -13.56 9.35
CA SER A 15 -1.25 -14.37 9.50
C SER A 15 -2.26 -13.80 10.51
N ASP A 16 -1.83 -12.83 11.33
CA ASP A 16 -2.69 -12.04 12.23
C ASP A 16 -3.58 -11.01 11.50
N ARG A 17 -3.55 -11.02 10.15
CA ARG A 17 -4.35 -10.19 9.24
C ARG A 17 -3.92 -8.72 9.19
N LYS A 18 -2.79 -8.39 9.83
CA LYS A 18 -2.32 -7.01 9.95
C LYS A 18 -1.19 -6.69 8.97
N ILE A 19 -1.10 -5.40 8.68
CA ILE A 19 0.09 -4.79 8.12
C ILE A 19 0.68 -3.88 9.18
N LYS A 20 2.02 -3.90 9.27
CA LYS A 20 2.79 -2.98 10.11
C LYS A 20 3.80 -2.23 9.26
N ILE A 21 3.92 -0.94 9.50
CA ILE A 21 4.92 -0.08 8.88
C ILE A 21 5.92 0.34 9.95
N TRP A 22 7.19 0.08 9.65
CA TRP A 22 8.33 0.42 10.47
C TRP A 22 9.14 1.50 9.77
N GLU A 23 9.73 2.41 10.52
CA GLU A 23 10.61 3.46 10.02
C GLU A 23 11.92 3.46 10.81
N ILE A 24 13.03 3.75 10.12
CA ILE A 24 14.32 3.92 10.77
C ILE A 24 14.45 5.35 11.31
N ILE A 25 14.47 5.50 12.63
CA ILE A 25 14.64 6.77 13.34
C ILE A 25 15.85 6.62 14.26
N ASP A 26 16.84 7.51 14.11
CA ASP A 26 18.11 7.48 14.83
C ASP A 26 18.83 6.11 14.75
N GLY A 27 18.76 5.48 13.58
CA GLY A 27 19.39 4.18 13.32
C GLY A 27 18.66 2.97 13.92
N GLN A 28 17.47 3.15 14.49
CA GLN A 28 16.65 2.07 15.06
C GLN A 28 15.30 1.94 14.35
N TRP A 29 14.85 0.70 14.15
CA TRP A 29 13.53 0.42 13.60
C TRP A 29 12.44 0.66 14.64
N GLN A 30 11.50 1.54 14.32
CA GLN A 30 10.37 1.88 15.18
C GLN A 30 9.05 1.60 14.46
N LEU A 31 8.10 0.96 15.16
CA LEU A 31 6.75 0.73 14.65
C LEU A 31 6.01 2.07 14.58
N GLN A 32 5.64 2.49 13.37
CA GLN A 32 4.88 3.73 13.17
C GLN A 32 3.38 3.45 13.06
N TYR A 33 3.01 2.43 12.28
CA TYR A 33 1.60 2.14 12.00
C TYR A 33 1.31 0.64 12.07
N GLU A 34 0.12 0.31 12.55
CA GLU A 34 -0.43 -1.04 12.55
C GLU A 34 -1.92 -0.96 12.29
N TRP A 35 -2.43 -1.74 11.34
CA TRP A 35 -3.86 -1.88 11.09
C TRP A 35 -4.23 -3.28 10.63
N THR A 36 -5.49 -3.67 10.87
CA THR A 36 -6.08 -4.87 10.29
C THR A 36 -6.37 -4.60 8.81
N ALA A 37 -5.61 -5.24 7.93
CA ALA A 37 -5.71 -5.00 6.49
C ALA A 37 -6.73 -5.94 5.83
N HIS A 38 -6.84 -7.18 6.30
CA HIS A 38 -7.56 -8.24 5.59
C HIS A 38 -8.47 -9.04 6.54
N GLN A 39 -9.35 -9.88 5.98
CA GLN A 39 -10.21 -10.78 6.75
C GLN A 39 -9.57 -12.14 7.04
N ALA A 40 -8.44 -12.44 6.38
CA ALA A 40 -7.62 -13.62 6.58
C ALA A 40 -6.12 -13.27 6.55
N SER A 41 -5.26 -14.29 6.58
CA SER A 41 -3.81 -14.12 6.60
C SER A 41 -3.32 -13.29 5.41
N VAL A 42 -2.42 -12.33 5.67
CA VAL A 42 -1.80 -11.51 4.64
C VAL A 42 -0.49 -12.16 4.20
N TRP A 43 -0.39 -12.50 2.92
CA TRP A 43 0.71 -13.29 2.38
C TRP A 43 1.85 -12.41 1.87
N LYS A 44 1.49 -11.26 1.29
CA LYS A 44 2.46 -10.32 0.75
C LYS A 44 2.02 -8.88 0.96
N VAL A 45 3.03 -8.02 1.03
CA VAL A 45 2.91 -6.57 0.95
C VAL A 45 4.01 -6.06 0.02
N ALA A 46 3.69 -5.09 -0.82
CA ALA A 46 4.60 -4.46 -1.77
C ALA A 46 4.45 -2.95 -1.75
N TRP A 47 5.57 -2.22 -1.73
CA TRP A 47 5.54 -0.76 -1.89
C TRP A 47 5.44 -0.39 -3.36
N GLY A 48 4.63 0.65 -3.65
CA GLY A 48 4.63 1.29 -4.96
C GLY A 48 5.79 2.27 -5.10
N HIS A 49 6.04 2.69 -6.34
CA HIS A 49 7.03 3.72 -6.61
C HIS A 49 6.55 5.08 -6.09
N PRO A 50 7.41 5.90 -5.45
CA PRO A 50 7.01 7.17 -4.82
C PRO A 50 6.44 8.22 -5.78
N GLU A 51 6.62 8.04 -7.09
CA GLU A 51 5.99 8.87 -8.13
C GLU A 51 4.45 8.81 -8.10
N PHE A 52 3.90 7.70 -7.61
CA PHE A 52 2.46 7.48 -7.48
C PHE A 52 1.96 7.74 -6.04
N GLY A 53 2.74 8.46 -5.24
CA GLY A 53 2.46 8.67 -3.83
C GLY A 53 2.97 7.53 -2.94
N GLN A 54 2.60 7.62 -1.66
CA GLN A 54 3.05 6.68 -0.65
C GLN A 54 2.06 5.53 -0.52
N ILE A 55 2.18 4.57 -1.42
CA ILE A 55 1.22 3.48 -1.58
C ILE A 55 1.81 2.11 -1.22
N VAL A 56 0.97 1.23 -0.69
CA VAL A 56 1.27 -0.20 -0.53
C VAL A 56 0.13 -1.04 -1.07
N ALA A 57 0.47 -2.18 -1.66
CA ALA A 57 -0.48 -3.21 -2.03
C ALA A 57 -0.28 -4.44 -1.14
N SER A 58 -1.36 -5.07 -0.72
CA SER A 58 -1.34 -6.30 0.08
C SER A 58 -2.25 -7.36 -0.52
N CYS A 59 -1.86 -8.63 -0.38
CA CYS A 59 -2.63 -9.77 -0.87
C CYS A 59 -2.82 -10.83 0.22
N SER A 60 -3.91 -11.59 0.14
CA SER A 60 -4.40 -12.38 1.26
C SER A 60 -5.05 -13.70 0.86
N PHE A 61 -5.15 -14.58 1.86
CA PHE A 61 -5.96 -15.80 1.79
C PHE A 61 -7.46 -15.52 1.56
N ASP A 62 -7.93 -14.32 1.90
CA ASP A 62 -9.32 -13.89 1.65
C ASP A 62 -9.62 -13.59 0.17
N ARG A 63 -8.68 -13.90 -0.74
CA ARG A 63 -8.81 -13.77 -2.20
C ARG A 63 -8.78 -12.34 -2.71
N THR A 64 -8.42 -11.38 -1.85
CA THR A 64 -8.41 -9.97 -2.22
C THR A 64 -6.99 -9.41 -2.30
N VAL A 65 -6.86 -8.39 -3.14
CA VAL A 65 -5.73 -7.47 -3.10
C VAL A 65 -6.23 -6.09 -2.72
N ILE A 66 -5.60 -5.45 -1.75
CA ILE A 66 -6.00 -4.12 -1.27
C ILE A 66 -4.86 -3.15 -1.52
N VAL A 67 -5.19 -2.01 -2.13
CA VAL A 67 -4.29 -0.87 -2.31
C VAL A 67 -4.58 0.16 -1.23
N TRP A 68 -3.53 0.54 -0.50
CA TRP A 68 -3.56 1.51 0.57
C TRP A 68 -2.71 2.72 0.19
N GLU A 69 -3.16 3.90 0.60
CA GLU A 69 -2.41 5.14 0.46
C GLU A 69 -2.26 5.82 1.82
N GLU A 70 -1.06 6.29 2.11
CA GLU A 70 -0.79 7.12 3.26
C GLU A 70 -1.19 8.57 2.97
N SER A 71 -2.18 9.06 3.70
CA SER A 71 -2.50 10.47 3.79
C SER A 71 -1.36 11.17 4.51
N LEU A 72 -0.43 11.77 3.75
CA LEU A 72 0.48 12.76 4.30
C LEU A 72 -0.40 13.86 4.89
N SER A 73 -0.41 14.02 6.21
CA SER A 73 -0.94 15.23 6.79
C SER A 73 -0.21 16.36 6.10
N LYS A 74 -0.92 17.15 5.27
CA LYS A 74 -0.39 18.44 4.84
C LYS A 74 0.10 19.10 6.13
N PRO A 75 1.37 19.55 6.24
CA PRO A 75 1.72 20.40 7.36
C PRO A 75 0.67 21.51 7.39
N PRO A 76 0.08 21.85 8.55
CA PRO A 76 -0.99 22.82 8.62
C PRO A 76 -0.56 24.02 7.79
N SER A 77 -1.25 24.26 6.67
CA SER A 77 -0.91 25.34 5.74
C SER A 77 -0.72 26.58 6.59
N ALA A 78 0.48 27.17 6.56
CA ALA A 78 0.92 28.26 7.44
C ALA A 78 -0.27 29.01 8.02
N ALA A 79 -0.58 28.75 9.30
CA ALA A 79 -1.64 29.46 10.00
C ALA A 79 -1.40 30.96 9.76
N PRO A 80 -2.42 31.74 9.34
CA PRO A 80 -2.25 33.18 9.20
C PRO A 80 -1.68 33.72 10.52
N LEU A 81 -0.51 34.36 10.45
CA LEU A 81 0.12 34.98 11.60
C LEU A 81 -0.91 35.88 12.31
N PRO A 82 -1.12 35.75 13.64
CA PRO A 82 -2.10 36.56 14.33
C PRO A 82 -1.69 38.03 14.28
N SER A 83 -2.49 38.86 13.61
CA SER A 83 -2.43 40.31 13.74
C SER A 83 -2.89 40.71 15.14
N HIS A 84 -1.96 41.25 15.92
CA HIS A 84 -2.13 42.11 17.10
C HIS A 84 -3.47 42.09 17.87
N GLY A 85 -3.42 41.69 19.15
CA GLY A 85 -4.21 42.35 20.20
C GLY A 85 -4.94 41.48 21.24
N SER A 86 -4.32 41.35 22.42
CA SER A 86 -4.94 41.27 23.77
C SER A 86 -5.65 39.98 24.30
N MET A 87 -5.00 39.42 25.32
CA MET A 87 -5.42 38.66 26.53
C MET A 87 -6.89 38.23 26.76
N SER A 88 -7.11 36.95 27.11
CA SER A 88 -7.71 36.51 28.40
C SER A 88 -7.72 34.97 28.56
N LEU A 89 -7.93 34.55 29.81
CA LEU A 89 -7.63 33.29 30.50
C LEU A 89 -8.64 32.13 30.32
N THR A 90 -8.10 30.93 30.61
CA THR A 90 -8.72 29.68 31.12
C THR A 90 -9.70 28.90 30.24
N HIS A 91 -9.30 27.68 29.88
CA HIS A 91 -10.06 26.45 30.17
C HIS A 91 -9.17 25.20 29.98
N HIS A 92 -9.03 24.40 31.04
CA HIS A 92 -8.64 22.98 30.90
C HIS A 92 -9.86 22.23 30.33
N PRO A 93 -9.66 21.27 29.41
CA PRO A 93 -10.08 19.93 29.79
C PRO A 93 -9.19 18.80 29.25
N SER A 94 -9.13 17.74 30.06
CA SER A 94 -9.02 16.31 29.72
C SER A 94 -8.01 15.87 28.65
N ASP A 95 -6.98 15.22 29.17
CA ASP A 95 -6.25 14.10 28.57
C ASP A 95 -7.16 13.24 27.67
N SER A 96 -7.06 13.50 26.37
CA SER A 96 -7.33 12.52 25.33
C SER A 96 -6.03 12.44 24.54
N GLY A 97 -5.25 11.39 24.81
CA GLY A 97 -4.11 11.05 23.95
C GLY A 97 -4.58 11.08 22.49
N PRO A 98 -3.73 11.53 21.55
CA PRO A 98 -4.17 11.75 20.19
C PRO A 98 -4.78 10.46 19.67
N SER A 99 -6.07 10.51 19.33
CA SER A 99 -6.67 9.56 18.41
C SER A 99 -5.87 9.68 17.13
N GLN A 100 -4.85 8.83 16.97
CA GLN A 100 -4.07 8.76 15.76
C GLN A 100 -5.05 8.41 14.65
N SER A 101 -5.43 9.41 13.86
CA SER A 101 -6.10 9.21 12.58
C SER A 101 -5.27 8.17 11.84
N GLN A 102 -5.85 7.02 11.51
CA GLN A 102 -5.16 6.01 10.72
C GLN A 102 -4.72 6.68 9.42
N PRO A 103 -3.41 6.89 9.19
CA PRO A 103 -2.97 7.65 8.02
C PRO A 103 -3.09 6.83 6.75
N TRP A 104 -3.19 5.51 6.89
CA TRP A 104 -3.39 4.59 5.78
C TRP A 104 -4.87 4.41 5.48
N THR A 105 -5.24 4.76 4.27
CA THR A 105 -6.63 4.70 3.78
C THR A 105 -6.74 3.62 2.71
N LEU A 106 -7.82 2.85 2.75
CA LEU A 106 -8.15 1.89 1.70
C LEU A 106 -8.57 2.69 0.46
N GLN A 107 -7.84 2.51 -0.63
CA GLN A 107 -8.13 3.17 -1.90
C GLN A 107 -8.90 2.24 -2.84
N ALA A 108 -8.46 0.99 -2.96
CA ALA A 108 -9.11 -0.01 -3.80
C ALA A 108 -9.05 -1.40 -3.18
N GLN A 109 -10.07 -2.20 -3.45
CA GLN A 109 -10.14 -3.61 -3.12
C GLN A 109 -10.45 -4.41 -4.40
N LEU A 110 -9.46 -5.18 -4.85
CA LEU A 110 -9.50 -5.99 -6.06
C LEU A 110 -9.93 -7.42 -5.69
N THR A 111 -10.99 -7.92 -6.32
CA THR A 111 -11.70 -9.14 -5.91
C THR A 111 -11.84 -10.18 -7.03
N ASP A 112 -11.09 -10.04 -8.12
CA ASP A 112 -11.20 -10.92 -9.30
C ASP A 112 -10.57 -12.31 -9.09
N SER A 113 -9.81 -12.51 -8.01
CA SER A 113 -9.19 -13.80 -7.71
C SER A 113 -10.21 -14.77 -7.15
N ARG A 114 -10.21 -16.02 -7.67
CA ARG A 114 -11.17 -17.05 -7.25
C ARG A 114 -10.68 -17.85 -6.05
N GLU A 115 -9.38 -17.83 -5.82
CA GLU A 115 -8.72 -18.44 -4.66
C GLU A 115 -7.69 -17.49 -4.03
N SER A 116 -6.98 -17.96 -3.00
CA SER A 116 -5.99 -17.16 -2.26
C SER A 116 -4.98 -16.49 -3.19
N VAL A 117 -4.59 -15.26 -2.86
CA VAL A 117 -3.58 -14.51 -3.61
C VAL A 117 -2.25 -14.60 -2.87
N HIS A 118 -1.25 -15.16 -3.53
CA HIS A 118 0.02 -15.54 -2.92
C HIS A 118 1.11 -14.48 -3.07
N ASP A 119 1.07 -13.73 -4.18
CA ASP A 119 2.04 -12.67 -4.44
C ASP A 119 1.39 -11.48 -5.12
N VAL A 120 1.95 -10.30 -4.85
CA VAL A 120 1.57 -9.04 -5.47
C VAL A 120 2.80 -8.17 -5.67
N LYS A 121 2.94 -7.56 -6.86
CA LYS A 121 4.06 -6.67 -7.19
C LYS A 121 3.63 -5.52 -8.08
N PHE A 122 3.98 -4.31 -7.69
CA PHE A 122 3.91 -3.16 -8.60
C PHE A 122 4.90 -3.35 -9.75
N ALA A 123 4.46 -2.96 -10.94
CA ALA A 123 5.30 -2.94 -12.13
C ALA A 123 6.33 -1.80 -12.05
N PRO A 124 7.42 -1.87 -12.84
CA PRO A 124 8.30 -0.73 -13.04
C PRO A 124 7.53 0.53 -13.47
N ARG A 125 7.84 1.68 -12.85
CA ARG A 125 7.10 2.96 -13.05
C ARG A 125 6.92 3.40 -14.50
N HIS A 126 7.84 3.01 -15.39
CA HIS A 126 7.79 3.39 -16.81
C HIS A 126 6.67 2.68 -17.59
N LEU A 127 6.05 1.66 -16.99
CA LEU A 127 4.84 0.99 -17.51
C LEU A 127 3.56 1.60 -16.93
N GLY A 128 3.65 2.72 -16.21
CA GLY A 128 2.56 3.32 -15.47
C GLY A 128 2.30 2.65 -14.12
N LEU A 129 1.18 3.01 -13.49
CA LEU A 129 0.76 2.41 -12.22
C LEU A 129 0.05 1.08 -12.48
N ARG A 130 0.85 0.02 -12.54
CA ARG A 130 0.38 -1.36 -12.75
C ARG A 130 0.72 -2.27 -11.57
N LEU A 131 -0.11 -3.28 -11.38
CA LEU A 131 0.00 -4.25 -10.30
C LEU A 131 -0.22 -5.67 -10.83
N ALA A 132 0.74 -6.57 -10.63
CA ALA A 132 0.59 -7.99 -10.94
C ALA A 132 0.20 -8.78 -9.69
N THR A 133 -0.65 -9.79 -9.84
CA THR A 133 -1.00 -10.73 -8.76
C THR A 133 -0.89 -12.18 -9.24
N ALA A 134 -0.49 -13.08 -8.33
CA ALA A 134 -0.47 -14.53 -8.53
C ALA A 134 -1.42 -15.20 -7.53
N SER A 135 -2.31 -16.07 -8.02
CA SER A 135 -3.30 -16.75 -7.19
C SER A 135 -3.20 -18.27 -7.27
N ALA A 136 -3.69 -18.95 -6.23
CA ALA A 136 -3.88 -20.40 -6.18
C ALA A 136 -4.78 -20.92 -7.31
N ASP A 137 -5.62 -20.07 -7.91
CA ASP A 137 -6.43 -20.46 -9.08
C ASP A 137 -5.61 -20.61 -10.37
N GLY A 138 -4.30 -20.34 -10.30
CA GLY A 138 -3.37 -20.50 -11.40
C GLY A 138 -3.19 -19.27 -12.28
N TYR A 139 -3.99 -18.23 -12.06
CA TYR A 139 -3.98 -17.05 -12.91
C TYR A 139 -2.98 -16.01 -12.42
N ILE A 140 -2.34 -15.37 -13.40
CA ILE A 140 -1.70 -14.08 -13.24
C ILE A 140 -2.68 -13.01 -13.69
N ARG A 141 -2.86 -11.98 -12.87
CA ARG A 141 -3.72 -10.84 -13.15
C ARG A 141 -2.90 -9.57 -13.18
N MET A 142 -3.19 -8.74 -14.16
CA MET A 142 -2.52 -7.48 -14.41
C MET A 142 -3.51 -6.35 -14.30
N TYR A 143 -3.39 -5.58 -13.22
CA TYR A 143 -4.21 -4.42 -12.96
C TYR A 143 -3.51 -3.14 -13.39
N GLU A 144 -4.28 -2.17 -13.87
CA GLU A 144 -3.80 -0.83 -14.22
C GLU A 144 -4.74 0.22 -13.62
N ALA A 145 -4.17 1.17 -12.88
CA ALA A 145 -4.94 2.28 -12.34
C ALA A 145 -5.38 3.20 -13.49
N ALA A 146 -6.67 3.49 -13.58
CA ALA A 146 -7.21 4.35 -14.64
C ALA A 146 -6.66 5.78 -14.57
N ASN A 147 -6.36 6.24 -13.35
CA ASN A 147 -5.70 7.50 -13.09
C ASN A 147 -4.72 7.34 -11.92
N PRO A 148 -3.40 7.55 -12.11
CA PRO A 148 -2.43 7.44 -11.02
C PRO A 148 -2.65 8.40 -9.84
N MET A 149 -3.46 9.45 -10.03
CA MET A 149 -3.85 10.41 -8.98
C MET A 149 -5.17 10.05 -8.28
N ASN A 150 -5.91 9.06 -8.78
CA ASN A 150 -7.12 8.53 -8.16
C ASN A 150 -7.04 7.01 -8.11
N LEU A 151 -6.62 6.50 -6.95
CA LEU A 151 -6.30 5.09 -6.74
C LEU A 151 -7.53 4.20 -6.51
N SER A 152 -8.75 4.76 -6.59
CA SER A 152 -9.98 4.01 -6.39
C SER A 152 -10.44 3.21 -7.62
N GLU A 153 -9.92 3.56 -8.80
CA GLU A 153 -10.34 2.95 -10.07
C GLU A 153 -9.19 2.16 -10.71
N TRP A 154 -9.37 0.84 -10.79
CA TRP A 154 -8.44 -0.08 -11.42
C TRP A 154 -9.16 -0.91 -12.48
N THR A 155 -8.51 -1.08 -13.62
CA THR A 155 -8.94 -1.98 -14.68
C THR A 155 -8.12 -3.26 -14.64
N LEU A 156 -8.67 -4.36 -15.18
CA LEU A 156 -7.98 -5.64 -15.35
C LEU A 156 -7.73 -5.88 -16.85
N PRO A 157 -6.75 -5.20 -17.47
CA PRO A 157 -6.46 -5.35 -18.90
C PRO A 157 -6.04 -6.78 -19.28
N GLU A 158 -5.30 -7.47 -18.42
CA GLU A 158 -4.82 -8.83 -18.74
C GLU A 158 -5.09 -9.79 -17.57
N ASN A 159 -5.56 -10.98 -17.91
CA ASN A 159 -5.59 -12.13 -17.03
C ASN A 159 -5.33 -13.39 -17.87
N PHE A 160 -4.47 -14.28 -17.37
CA PHE A 160 -4.16 -15.51 -18.07
C PHE A 160 -3.78 -16.61 -17.09
N LEU A 161 -4.10 -17.85 -17.47
CA LEU A 161 -3.70 -19.04 -16.73
C LEU A 161 -2.20 -19.27 -16.94
N ALA A 162 -1.41 -19.19 -15.87
CA ALA A 162 0.02 -19.44 -15.90
C ALA A 162 0.39 -20.86 -15.48
N ASP A 163 -0.30 -21.41 -14.47
CA ASP A 163 -0.10 -22.78 -13.97
C ASP A 163 -1.42 -23.34 -13.44
N ALA A 164 -1.85 -24.50 -13.95
CA ALA A 164 -3.11 -25.12 -13.53
C ALA A 164 -3.09 -25.60 -12.06
N GLU A 165 -1.91 -25.78 -11.45
CA GLU A 165 -1.77 -26.18 -10.04
C GLU A 165 -1.68 -24.98 -9.09
N GLY A 166 -1.63 -23.76 -9.62
CA GLY A 166 -1.60 -22.52 -8.84
C GLY A 166 -0.29 -21.73 -9.01
N ALA A 167 -0.40 -20.41 -9.07
CA ALA A 167 0.76 -19.52 -9.11
C ALA A 167 1.17 -19.10 -7.70
N THR A 168 2.45 -19.27 -7.36
CA THR A 168 2.96 -19.04 -6.00
C THR A 168 3.77 -17.76 -5.85
N CYS A 169 4.42 -17.31 -6.92
CA CYS A 169 5.25 -16.12 -6.91
C CYS A 169 5.33 -15.50 -8.31
N LEU A 170 5.65 -14.21 -8.35
CA LEU A 170 5.92 -13.50 -9.59
C LEU A 170 7.01 -12.44 -9.39
N SER A 171 7.67 -12.08 -10.48
CA SER A 171 8.64 -10.98 -10.49
C SER A 171 8.59 -10.25 -11.82
N TRP A 172 8.79 -8.95 -11.77
CA TRP A 172 8.93 -8.11 -12.95
C TRP A 172 10.37 -8.12 -13.44
N ASN A 173 10.55 -8.17 -14.76
CA ASN A 173 11.82 -7.78 -15.36
C ASN A 173 11.96 -6.24 -15.21
N SER A 174 13.06 -5.80 -14.61
CA SER A 174 13.34 -4.38 -14.36
C SER A 174 14.07 -3.68 -15.51
N SER A 175 14.59 -4.43 -16.47
CA SER A 175 15.24 -3.91 -17.67
C SER A 175 14.23 -3.20 -18.56
N ARG A 176 14.61 -2.00 -19.04
CA ARG A 176 13.81 -1.24 -20.02
C ARG A 176 13.96 -1.75 -21.45
N PHE A 177 14.93 -2.63 -21.68
CA PHE A 177 15.32 -3.13 -22.99
C PHE A 177 15.37 -4.65 -22.89
N ASP A 178 14.23 -5.31 -23.07
CA ASP A 178 14.19 -6.60 -23.74
C ASP A 178 12.78 -6.76 -24.29
N ILE A 179 12.67 -6.61 -25.60
CA ILE A 179 11.52 -7.10 -26.35
C ILE A 179 11.64 -8.64 -26.24
N PRO A 180 10.60 -9.38 -25.82
CA PRO A 180 10.67 -10.83 -25.92
C PRO A 180 10.90 -11.19 -27.40
N MET A 181 12.00 -11.91 -27.67
CA MET A 181 12.25 -12.52 -28.99
C MET A 181 11.21 -13.59 -29.29
#